data_AF-A0A174PL36-F1
#
_entry.id   AF-A0A174PL36-F1
#
_cell.length_a   1.000
_cell.length_b   1.000
_cell.length_c   1.000
_cell.angle_alpha   90.00
_cell.angle_beta   90.00
_cell.angle_gamma   90.00
#
_symmetry.space_group_name_H-M   'P 1'
#
loop_
_entity.id
_entity.type
_entity.pdbx_description
1 polymer ?
#
loop_
_entity_poly.entity_id
_entity_poly.type
_entity_poly.pdbx_seq_one_letter_code
_entity_poly.pdbx_strand_id
1 'polypeptide(L)'
;MELVLEYKGLSLIKKYDKYYIRFIGGQREEYPCDLAISNKEAMSVISSNEAIKNVRDEYKKKVEWTSRYFIDSFLADYMFYECNMSEKRINTNIDKLNRHVDIKFELYETLIYEKFPIAGAITVCGYTAESLKKSTYLSILGSYNFLIYILEDEKNALENLSKGLPIK
;
A
#
# COMPACT_ATOMS: atom_id res chain seq x y z
N MET A 1 -12.78 2.30 -0.40
CA MET A 1 -12.72 1.54 -1.67
C MET A 1 -14.12 1.07 -2.06
N GLU A 2 -14.47 1.06 -3.33
CA GLU A 2 -15.76 0.55 -3.85
C GLU A 2 -15.52 -0.66 -4.76
N LEU A 3 -16.25 -1.75 -4.53
CA LEU A 3 -16.30 -2.89 -5.44
C LEU A 3 -17.31 -2.61 -6.55
N VAL A 4 -16.85 -2.59 -7.80
CA VAL A 4 -17.69 -2.29 -8.97
C VAL A 4 -18.25 -3.57 -9.58
N LEU A 5 -17.40 -4.58 -9.79
CA LEU A 5 -17.84 -5.91 -10.24
C LEU A 5 -16.80 -6.98 -9.91
N GLU A 6 -17.25 -8.24 -9.92
CA GLU A 6 -16.40 -9.43 -9.83
C GLU A 6 -16.62 -10.38 -11.00
N TYR A 7 -15.53 -10.96 -11.50
CA TYR A 7 -15.57 -11.97 -12.55
C TYR A 7 -14.38 -12.91 -12.44
N LYS A 8 -14.64 -14.20 -12.17
CA LYS A 8 -13.64 -15.28 -12.14
C LYS A 8 -12.39 -14.97 -11.29
N GLY A 9 -12.59 -14.48 -10.06
CA GLY A 9 -11.50 -14.16 -9.13
C GLY A 9 -10.75 -12.85 -9.43
N LEU A 10 -11.30 -12.04 -10.33
CA LEU A 10 -10.85 -10.67 -10.60
C LEU A 10 -11.95 -9.72 -10.16
N SER A 11 -11.56 -8.61 -9.53
CA SER A 11 -12.48 -7.58 -9.10
C SER A 11 -12.12 -6.25 -9.76
N LEU A 12 -13.08 -5.58 -10.38
CA LEU A 12 -12.93 -4.17 -10.71
C LEU A 12 -13.29 -3.37 -9.47
N ILE A 13 -12.36 -2.57 -8.99
CA ILE A 13 -12.57 -1.69 -7.83
C ILE A 13 -12.34 -0.23 -8.22
N LYS A 14 -12.98 0.67 -7.50
CA LYS A 14 -12.78 2.11 -7.60
C LYS A 14 -12.20 2.66 -6.30
N LYS A 15 -11.09 3.38 -6.39
CA LYS A 15 -10.47 4.15 -5.29
C LYS A 15 -9.81 5.40 -5.88
N TYR A 16 -9.80 6.50 -5.13
CA TYR A 16 -9.19 7.78 -5.56
C TYR A 16 -9.74 8.33 -6.90
N ASP A 17 -11.01 8.07 -7.21
CA ASP A 17 -11.62 8.34 -8.52
C ASP A 17 -10.93 7.67 -9.72
N LYS A 18 -10.18 6.60 -9.47
CA LYS A 18 -9.52 5.74 -10.46
C LYS A 18 -10.05 4.32 -10.35
N TYR A 19 -9.89 3.56 -11.44
CA TYR A 19 -10.27 2.15 -11.50
C TYR A 19 -9.04 1.27 -11.42
N TYR A 20 -9.19 0.15 -10.73
CA TYR A 20 -8.16 -0.86 -10.57
C TYR A 20 -8.74 -2.25 -10.80
N ILE A 21 -7.96 -3.13 -11.41
CA ILE A 21 -8.24 -4.56 -11.40
C ILE A 21 -7.50 -5.15 -10.19
N ARG A 22 -8.26 -5.62 -9.20
CA ARG A 22 -7.74 -6.41 -8.09
C ARG A 22 -7.73 -7.89 -8.44
N PHE A 23 -6.64 -8.57 -8.13
CA PHE A 23 -6.49 -10.01 -8.32
C PHE A 23 -5.53 -10.57 -7.27
N ILE A 24 -5.63 -11.87 -6.98
CA ILE A 24 -4.61 -12.55 -6.17
C ILE A 24 -3.42 -12.86 -7.07
N GLY A 25 -2.23 -12.36 -6.71
CA GLY A 25 -0.96 -12.80 -7.26
C GLY A 25 -0.03 -11.73 -7.83
N GLY A 26 1.00 -12.23 -8.49
CA GLY A 26 2.37 -11.72 -8.53
C GLY A 26 3.19 -12.99 -8.36
N GLN A 27 4.25 -13.22 -9.13
CA GLN A 27 4.82 -14.57 -9.28
C GLN A 27 4.94 -15.35 -7.95
N ARG A 28 4.09 -16.39 -7.78
CA ARG A 28 4.02 -17.31 -6.60
C ARG A 28 3.45 -16.74 -5.30
N GLU A 29 2.63 -15.69 -5.35
CA GLU A 29 2.13 -15.02 -4.13
C GLU A 29 0.62 -15.16 -3.91
N GLU A 30 0.23 -15.16 -2.62
CA GLU A 30 -1.14 -15.39 -2.14
C GLU A 30 -1.84 -14.10 -1.65
N TYR A 31 -1.31 -12.93 -1.95
CA TYR A 31 -1.90 -11.65 -1.53
C TYR A 31 -2.55 -10.89 -2.70
N PRO A 32 -3.54 -10.02 -2.40
CA PRO A 32 -4.20 -9.19 -3.40
C PRO A 32 -3.22 -8.16 -3.98
N CYS A 33 -3.36 -7.86 -5.27
CA CYS A 33 -2.63 -6.84 -6.01
C CYS A 33 -3.61 -5.96 -6.78
N ASP A 34 -3.34 -4.66 -6.81
CA ASP A 34 -4.15 -3.69 -7.55
C ASP A 34 -3.40 -3.18 -8.77
N LEU A 35 -3.98 -3.38 -9.95
CA LEU A 35 -3.49 -2.86 -11.22
C LEU A 35 -4.33 -1.67 -11.66
N ALA A 36 -3.75 -0.46 -11.70
CA ALA A 36 -4.43 0.73 -12.21
C ALA A 36 -4.75 0.59 -13.70
N ILE A 37 -5.98 0.92 -14.09
CA ILE A 37 -6.44 0.91 -15.48
C ILE A 37 -7.07 2.25 -15.86
N SER A 38 -7.15 2.54 -17.16
CA SER A 38 -7.80 3.74 -17.65
C SER A 38 -9.33 3.67 -17.49
N ASN A 39 -9.99 4.83 -17.46
CA ASN A 39 -11.45 4.90 -17.45
C ASN A 39 -12.06 4.22 -18.69
N LYS A 40 -11.41 4.29 -19.85
CA LYS A 40 -11.88 3.62 -21.07
C LYS A 40 -11.89 2.10 -20.91
N GLU A 41 -10.83 1.54 -20.33
CA GLU A 41 -10.75 0.10 -20.04
C GLU A 41 -11.73 -0.30 -18.95
N ALA A 42 -11.93 0.52 -17.92
CA ALA A 42 -12.94 0.24 -16.90
C ALA A 42 -14.35 0.20 -17.50
N MET A 43 -14.70 1.12 -18.40
CA MET A 43 -16.01 1.14 -19.06
C MET A 43 -16.22 -0.06 -19.99
N SER A 44 -15.16 -0.55 -20.66
CA SER A 44 -15.27 -1.77 -21.47
C SER A 44 -15.52 -3.00 -20.59
N VAL A 45 -14.88 -3.06 -19.41
CA VAL A 45 -15.10 -4.12 -18.40
C VAL A 45 -16.51 -4.05 -17.81
N ILE A 46 -17.03 -2.87 -17.50
CA ILE A 46 -18.42 -2.68 -17.01
C ILE A 46 -19.44 -3.11 -18.07
N SER A 47 -19.15 -2.85 -19.35
CA SER A 47 -20.04 -3.23 -20.46
C SER A 47 -19.98 -4.74 -20.77
N SER A 48 -18.84 -5.37 -20.49
CA SER A 48 -18.63 -6.81 -20.71
C SER A 48 -17.61 -7.34 -19.70
N ASN A 49 -18.11 -7.97 -18.64
CA ASN A 49 -17.29 -8.42 -17.51
C ASN A 49 -16.14 -9.34 -17.92
N GLU A 50 -16.28 -10.10 -19.00
CA GLU A 50 -15.24 -11.01 -19.50
C GLU A 50 -13.98 -10.27 -19.98
N ALA A 51 -14.14 -9.00 -20.38
CA ALA A 51 -13.05 -8.15 -20.84
C ALA A 51 -11.99 -7.91 -19.75
N ILE A 52 -12.34 -8.05 -18.46
CA ILE A 52 -11.41 -7.80 -17.34
C ILE A 52 -10.15 -8.67 -17.42
N LYS A 53 -10.29 -9.91 -17.89
CA LYS A 53 -9.16 -10.82 -18.06
C LYS A 53 -8.23 -10.33 -19.17
N ASN A 54 -8.80 -9.90 -20.30
CA ASN A 54 -8.04 -9.41 -21.45
C ASN A 54 -7.30 -8.13 -21.10
N VAL A 55 -7.96 -7.16 -20.46
CA VAL A 55 -7.33 -5.92 -19.99
C VAL A 55 -6.15 -6.24 -19.06
N ARG A 56 -6.35 -7.04 -18.02
CA ARG A 56 -5.28 -7.45 -17.11
C ARG A 56 -4.11 -8.13 -17.85
N ASP A 57 -4.41 -9.06 -18.75
CA ASP A 57 -3.39 -9.84 -19.47
C ASP A 57 -2.61 -9.00 -20.51
N GLU A 58 -3.18 -7.89 -21.00
CA GLU A 58 -2.42 -6.91 -21.77
C GLU A 58 -1.38 -6.18 -20.92
N TYR A 59 -1.73 -5.81 -19.69
CA TYR A 59 -0.80 -5.13 -18.79
C TYR A 59 0.38 -6.00 -18.39
N LYS A 60 0.23 -7.33 -18.36
CA LYS A 60 1.36 -8.28 -18.18
C LYS A 60 2.51 -8.06 -19.16
N LYS A 61 2.22 -7.47 -20.33
CA LYS A 61 3.21 -7.17 -21.37
C LYS A 61 3.79 -5.75 -21.26
N LYS A 62 3.15 -4.87 -20.47
CA LYS A 62 3.45 -3.44 -20.37
C LYS A 62 4.19 -3.08 -19.08
N VAL A 63 4.02 -3.88 -18.03
CA VAL A 63 4.60 -3.62 -16.70
C VAL A 63 5.38 -4.83 -16.19
N GLU A 64 6.25 -4.58 -15.24
CA GLU A 64 6.93 -5.66 -14.51
C GLU A 64 5.90 -6.41 -13.68
N TRP A 65 5.66 -7.69 -13.99
CA TRP A 65 4.64 -8.51 -13.32
C TRP A 65 5.18 -9.15 -12.03
N THR A 66 5.73 -8.33 -11.14
CA THR A 66 6.34 -8.75 -9.87
C THR A 66 5.63 -8.16 -8.67
N SER A 67 5.76 -8.86 -7.56
CA SER A 67 5.35 -8.43 -6.23
C SER A 67 5.75 -7.00 -5.89
N ARG A 68 7.04 -6.74 -6.09
CA ARG A 68 7.67 -5.46 -5.83
C ARG A 68 6.99 -4.35 -6.62
N TYR A 69 6.73 -4.56 -7.91
CA TYR A 69 6.05 -3.58 -8.75
C TYR A 69 4.66 -3.25 -8.22
N PHE A 70 3.84 -4.25 -7.89
CA PHE A 70 2.48 -4.02 -7.39
C PHE A 70 2.47 -3.31 -6.03
N ILE A 71 3.36 -3.71 -5.11
CA ILE A 71 3.49 -3.06 -3.81
C ILE A 71 3.97 -1.60 -3.98
N ASP A 72 5.01 -1.37 -4.78
CA ASP A 72 5.54 -0.01 -5.01
C ASP A 72 4.49 0.89 -5.68
N SER A 73 3.80 0.39 -6.70
CA SER A 73 2.73 1.13 -7.38
C SER A 73 1.56 1.43 -6.44
N PHE A 74 1.15 0.46 -5.61
CA PHE A 74 0.07 0.66 -4.65
C PHE A 74 0.43 1.72 -3.61
N LEU A 75 1.63 1.63 -3.05
CA LEU A 75 2.10 2.57 -2.01
C LEU A 75 2.31 3.97 -2.60
N ALA A 76 2.82 4.08 -3.82
CA ALA A 76 2.95 5.35 -4.53
C ALA A 76 1.58 6.03 -4.72
N ASP A 77 0.57 5.29 -5.20
CA ASP A 77 -0.79 5.81 -5.34
C ASP A 77 -1.37 6.25 -3.99
N TYR A 78 -1.24 5.43 -2.94
CA TYR A 78 -1.69 5.81 -1.60
C TYR A 78 -1.00 7.10 -1.11
N MET A 79 0.31 7.22 -1.27
CA MET A 79 1.04 8.43 -0.86
C MET A 79 0.64 9.66 -1.69
N PHE A 80 0.34 9.48 -2.97
CA PHE A 80 -0.08 10.57 -3.84
C PHE A 80 -1.50 11.03 -3.50
N TYR A 81 -2.47 10.12 -3.54
CA TYR A 81 -3.90 10.46 -3.43
C TYR A 81 -4.37 10.69 -1.99
N GLU A 82 -3.92 9.88 -1.02
CA GLU A 82 -4.38 9.99 0.38
C GLU A 82 -3.46 10.89 1.21
N CYS A 83 -2.16 10.87 0.94
CA CYS A 83 -1.19 11.66 1.72
C CYS A 83 -0.79 12.99 1.07
N ASN A 84 -1.32 13.32 -0.12
CA ASN A 84 -1.01 14.53 -0.89
C ASN A 84 0.50 14.78 -1.04
N MET A 85 1.29 13.71 -1.22
CA MET A 85 2.74 13.82 -1.36
C MET A 85 3.15 14.14 -2.80
N SER A 86 4.19 14.96 -2.95
CA SER A 86 4.84 15.15 -4.25
C SER A 86 5.62 13.90 -4.66
N GLU A 87 5.78 13.71 -5.97
CA GLU A 87 6.52 12.59 -6.56
C GLU A 87 7.92 12.41 -5.94
N LYS A 88 8.66 13.52 -5.76
CA LYS A 88 9.97 13.48 -5.09
C LYS A 88 9.90 12.87 -3.69
N ARG A 89 8.89 13.26 -2.89
CA ARG A 89 8.70 12.77 -1.52
C ARG A 89 8.23 11.31 -1.53
N ILE A 90 7.43 10.92 -2.51
CA ILE A 90 7.00 9.52 -2.72
C ILE A 90 8.23 8.66 -2.99
N ASN A 91 9.07 9.03 -3.97
CA ASN A 91 10.27 8.27 -4.31
C ASN A 91 11.21 8.10 -3.10
N THR A 92 11.44 9.18 -2.32
CA THR A 92 12.23 9.08 -1.09
C THR A 92 11.60 8.14 -0.04
N ASN A 93 10.27 8.11 0.09
CA ASN A 93 9.61 7.19 1.02
C ASN A 93 9.70 5.74 0.52
N ILE A 94 9.50 5.50 -0.77
CA ILE A 94 9.64 4.16 -1.38
C ILE A 94 11.08 3.65 -1.24
N ASP A 95 12.09 4.49 -1.47
CA ASP A 95 13.50 4.13 -1.26
C ASP A 95 13.79 3.78 0.20
N LYS A 96 13.20 4.52 1.15
CA LYS A 96 13.30 4.20 2.57
C LYS A 96 12.65 2.86 2.90
N LEU A 97 11.43 2.62 2.43
CA LEU A 97 10.70 1.37 2.64
C LEU A 97 11.39 0.17 1.98
N ASN A 98 12.03 0.36 0.83
CA ASN A 98 12.79 -0.68 0.13
C ASN A 98 14.01 -1.18 0.93
N ARG A 99 14.51 -0.41 1.91
CA ARG A 99 15.58 -0.84 2.82
C ARG A 99 15.06 -1.68 4.00
N HIS A 100 13.76 -1.68 4.25
CA HIS A 100 13.09 -2.34 5.38
C HIS A 100 11.86 -3.11 4.86
N VAL A 101 12.11 -4.20 4.12
CA VAL A 101 11.11 -4.88 3.27
C VAL A 101 9.97 -5.52 4.08
N ASP A 102 10.26 -6.03 5.27
CA ASP A 102 9.27 -6.56 6.22
C ASP A 102 8.26 -5.49 6.65
N ILE A 103 8.75 -4.32 7.08
CA ILE A 103 7.92 -3.16 7.45
C ILE A 103 7.10 -2.68 6.26
N LYS A 104 7.72 -2.61 5.07
CA LYS A 104 7.03 -2.25 3.83
C LYS A 104 5.90 -3.22 3.51
N PHE A 105 6.13 -4.51 3.67
CA PHE A 105 5.13 -5.55 3.39
C PHE A 105 3.96 -5.47 4.37
N GLU A 106 4.22 -5.33 5.67
CA GLU A 106 3.14 -5.17 6.65
C GLU A 106 2.35 -3.86 6.45
N LEU A 107 3.01 -2.76 6.06
CA LEU A 107 2.33 -1.52 5.65
C LEU A 107 1.39 -1.78 4.47
N TYR A 108 1.87 -2.49 3.45
CA TYR A 108 1.06 -2.85 2.29
C TYR A 108 -0.15 -3.69 2.67
N GLU A 109 0.04 -4.76 3.45
CA GLU A 109 -1.04 -5.61 3.95
C GLU A 109 -2.05 -4.82 4.78
N THR A 110 -1.56 -3.95 5.67
CA THR A 110 -2.42 -3.11 6.51
C THR A 110 -3.31 -2.20 5.68
N LEU A 111 -2.78 -1.61 4.61
CA LEU A 111 -3.52 -0.73 3.73
C LEU A 111 -4.49 -1.50 2.82
N ILE A 112 -4.08 -2.63 2.25
CA ILE A 112 -4.90 -3.36 1.28
C ILE A 112 -6.05 -4.13 1.95
N TYR A 113 -5.86 -4.61 3.18
CA TYR A 113 -6.89 -5.24 4.00
C TYR A 113 -7.62 -4.26 4.92
N GLU A 114 -7.20 -2.98 4.94
CA GLU A 114 -7.72 -1.91 5.80
C GLU A 114 -7.72 -2.27 7.30
N LYS A 115 -6.76 -3.10 7.74
CA LYS A 115 -6.65 -3.64 9.10
C LYS A 115 -5.21 -3.88 9.51
N PHE A 116 -4.85 -3.49 10.73
CA PHE A 116 -3.57 -3.88 11.32
C PHE A 116 -3.53 -5.40 11.59
N PRO A 117 -2.33 -6.02 11.58
CA PRO A 117 -2.16 -7.44 11.89
C PRO A 117 -2.61 -7.77 13.32
N ILE A 118 -3.38 -8.86 13.45
CA ILE A 118 -3.88 -9.35 14.75
C ILE A 118 -2.77 -10.10 15.52
N ALA A 119 -1.94 -10.84 14.79
CA ALA A 119 -0.82 -11.62 15.33
C ALA A 119 0.41 -11.47 14.43
N GLY A 120 1.60 -11.58 15.01
CA GLY A 120 2.85 -11.46 14.26
C GLY A 120 3.18 -10.03 13.82
N ALA A 121 2.54 -9.01 14.40
CA ALA A 121 2.81 -7.62 14.10
C ALA A 121 4.29 -7.28 14.36
N ILE A 122 4.92 -6.60 13.40
CA ILE A 122 6.29 -6.11 13.53
C ILE A 122 6.36 -5.21 14.74
N THR A 123 7.27 -5.57 15.64
CA THR A 123 7.49 -4.90 16.90
C THR A 123 8.93 -4.41 16.95
N VAL A 124 9.11 -3.11 17.07
CA VAL A 124 10.41 -2.46 17.20
C VAL A 124 10.48 -1.76 18.55
N CYS A 125 11.41 -2.19 19.41
CA CYS A 125 11.61 -1.66 20.76
C CYS A 125 10.30 -1.57 21.59
N GLY A 126 9.45 -2.59 21.46
CA GLY A 126 8.16 -2.70 22.16
C GLY A 126 6.98 -1.98 21.48
N TYR A 127 7.20 -1.33 20.33
CA TYR A 127 6.15 -0.62 19.60
C TYR A 127 5.78 -1.34 18.31
N THR A 128 4.48 -1.44 18.06
CA THR A 128 3.90 -1.77 16.75
C THR A 128 3.36 -0.53 16.06
N ALA A 129 3.17 -0.57 14.74
CA ALA A 129 2.55 0.53 14.00
C ALA A 129 1.15 0.86 14.53
N GLU A 130 0.37 -0.16 14.92
CA GLU A 130 -0.94 0.03 15.53
C GLU A 130 -0.84 0.77 16.87
N SER A 131 0.10 0.36 17.74
CA SER A 131 0.30 1.00 19.05
C SER A 131 0.66 2.48 18.90
N LEU A 132 1.55 2.82 17.95
CA LEU A 132 1.94 4.18 17.63
C LEU A 132 0.77 4.99 17.06
N LYS A 133 -0.02 4.40 16.16
CA LYS A 133 -1.21 5.02 15.58
C LYS A 133 -2.27 5.37 16.64
N LYS A 134 -2.40 4.52 17.68
CA LYS A 134 -3.37 4.68 18.78
C LYS A 134 -2.88 5.67 19.85
N SER A 135 -1.59 5.70 20.13
CA SER A 135 -1.01 6.56 21.19
C SER A 135 -0.54 7.93 20.70
N THR A 136 -0.54 8.18 19.40
CA THR A 136 -0.04 9.43 18.79
C THR A 136 -0.95 9.94 17.66
N TYR A 137 -0.61 11.11 17.10
CA TYR A 137 -1.27 11.69 15.93
C TYR A 137 -0.72 11.18 14.57
N LEU A 138 0.19 10.20 14.58
CA LEU A 138 0.74 9.66 13.34
C LEU A 138 -0.36 9.07 12.45
N SER A 139 -0.20 9.18 11.13
CA SER A 139 -1.00 8.41 10.16
C SER A 139 -0.53 6.95 10.14
N ILE A 140 -1.20 6.08 9.39
CA ILE A 140 -0.75 4.68 9.18
C ILE A 140 0.68 4.69 8.64
N LEU A 141 0.91 5.37 7.50
CA LEU A 141 2.25 5.54 6.93
C LEU A 141 3.24 6.20 7.90
N GLY A 142 2.79 7.20 8.67
CA GLY A 142 3.61 7.85 9.70
C GLY A 142 4.08 6.86 10.76
N SER A 143 3.21 5.94 11.18
CA SER A 143 3.50 4.93 12.21
C SER A 143 4.53 3.93 11.71
N TYR A 144 4.39 3.42 10.48
CA TYR A 144 5.39 2.54 9.86
C TYR A 144 6.74 3.26 9.63
N ASN A 145 6.71 4.51 9.15
CA ASN A 145 7.93 5.31 9.01
C ASN A 145 8.62 5.58 10.36
N PHE A 146 7.85 5.65 11.45
CA PHE A 146 8.38 5.82 12.80
C PHE A 146 9.01 4.54 13.33
N LEU A 147 8.45 3.35 13.04
CA LEU A 147 9.14 2.08 13.32
C LEU A 147 10.51 2.04 12.65
N ILE A 148 10.61 2.48 11.39
CA ILE A 148 11.91 2.59 10.71
C ILE A 148 12.81 3.60 11.42
N TYR A 149 12.27 4.73 11.89
CA TYR A 149 13.06 5.70 12.62
C TYR A 149 13.63 5.12 13.92
N ILE A 150 12.85 4.32 14.65
CA ILE A 150 13.35 3.60 15.84
C ILE A 150 14.47 2.62 15.44
N LEU A 151 14.34 1.88 14.33
CA LEU A 151 15.39 0.97 13.86
C LEU A 151 16.68 1.70 13.43
N GLU A 152 16.55 2.86 12.77
CA GLU A 152 17.69 3.60 12.23
C GLU A 152 18.38 4.47 13.29
N ASP A 153 17.64 4.97 14.29
CA ASP A 153 18.14 5.90 15.32
C ASP A 153 17.26 5.85 16.58
N GLU A 154 17.34 4.71 17.29
CA GLU A 154 16.51 4.40 18.46
C GLU A 154 16.50 5.53 19.49
N LYS A 155 17.67 6.03 19.88
CA LYS A 155 17.81 7.00 20.96
C LYS A 155 17.00 8.27 20.67
N ASN A 156 17.20 8.86 19.49
CA ASN A 156 16.49 10.09 19.13
C ASN A 156 15.01 9.82 18.86
N ALA A 157 14.65 8.67 18.29
CA ALA A 157 13.26 8.30 18.07
C ALA A 157 12.48 8.17 19.39
N LEU A 158 13.03 7.47 20.38
CA LEU A 158 12.40 7.29 21.69
C LEU A 158 12.35 8.60 22.49
N GLU A 159 13.40 9.42 22.41
CA GLU A 159 13.40 10.74 23.03
C GLU A 159 12.29 11.63 22.43
N ASN A 160 12.17 11.66 21.11
CA ASN A 160 11.11 12.41 20.42
C ASN A 160 9.71 11.88 20.76
N LEU A 161 9.54 10.56 20.90
CA LEU A 161 8.27 9.96 21.31
C LEU A 161 7.90 10.38 22.74
N SER A 162 8.88 10.39 23.66
CA SER A 162 8.67 10.77 25.07
C SER A 162 8.30 12.24 25.23
N LYS A 163 8.84 13.11 24.38
CA LYS A 163 8.56 14.56 24.37
C LYS A 163 7.23 14.92 23.71
N GLY A 164 6.58 13.96 23.07
CA GLY A 164 5.43 14.19 22.21
C GLY A 164 5.85 14.57 20.80
N LEU A 165 5.24 13.91 19.80
CA LEU A 165 5.56 14.16 18.40
C LEU A 165 4.97 15.50 17.95
N PRO A 166 5.71 16.32 17.17
CA PRO A 166 5.22 17.59 16.69
C PRO A 166 3.99 17.39 15.80
N ILE A 167 2.96 18.21 16.02
CA ILE A 167 1.79 18.29 15.15
C ILE A 167 2.19 19.16 13.95
N LYS A 168 2.08 18.61 12.74
CA LYS A 168 2.32 19.34 11.49
C LYS A 168 1.04 19.95 10.95
#